data_AF-A0A382F9S9-F1
#
_entry.id   AF-A0A382F9S9-F1
#
_cell.length_a   1.000
_cell.length_b   1.000
_cell.length_c   1.000
_cell.angle_alpha   90.00
_cell.angle_beta   90.00
_cell.angle_gamma   90.00
#
_symmetry.space_group_name_H-M   'P 1'
#
loop_
_entity.id
_entity.type
_entity.pdbx_description
1 polymer ?
#
loop_
_entity_poly.entity_id
_entity_poly.type
_entity_poly.pdbx_seq_one_letter_code
_entity_poly.pdbx_strand_id
1 'polypeptide(L)'
;MNVLYLGKYTERFDDIIKLIDPKKEKFITELCYGDVHIAEWCKANSVNWTGIDINQKFVNFAIKKGFNAICLDLKKESAFPAVNTVIIAGSLYHFHGMLDEFLLKIMNSCSRLIISEPIHNLSNSGGLIGR
;
A
#
# COMPACT_ATOMS: atom_id res chain seq x y z
N MET A 1 -1.31 -10.87 10.93
CA MET A 1 -2.19 -9.70 11.18
C MET A 1 -3.60 -10.12 11.65
N ASN A 2 -4.22 -11.18 11.13
CA ASN A 2 -5.62 -11.54 11.43
C ASN A 2 -6.05 -11.58 12.92
N VAL A 3 -5.20 -12.06 13.84
CA VAL A 3 -5.56 -12.10 15.28
C VAL A 3 -5.68 -10.71 15.89
N LEU A 4 -4.79 -9.78 15.52
CA LEU A 4 -4.81 -8.39 16.01
C LEU A 4 -5.99 -7.59 15.47
N TYR A 5 -6.57 -8.01 14.35
CA TYR A 5 -7.68 -7.34 13.67
C TYR A 5 -9.00 -8.13 13.77
N LEU A 6 -9.09 -9.10 14.68
CA LEU A 6 -10.30 -9.92 14.88
C LEU A 6 -10.83 -10.56 13.58
N GLY A 7 -9.93 -10.97 12.69
CA GLY A 7 -10.27 -11.54 11.38
C GLY A 7 -10.64 -10.53 10.29
N LYS A 8 -10.75 -9.22 10.61
CA LYS A 8 -11.17 -8.15 9.68
C LYS A 8 -10.01 -7.48 8.95
N TYR A 9 -8.82 -8.07 9.00
CA TYR A 9 -7.63 -7.46 8.40
C TYR A 9 -7.78 -7.26 6.89
N THR A 10 -8.45 -8.19 6.21
CA THR A 10 -8.66 -8.15 4.76
C THR A 10 -9.76 -7.17 4.34
N GLU A 11 -10.77 -6.94 5.18
CA GLU A 11 -11.93 -6.08 4.88
C GLU A 11 -11.50 -4.68 4.43
N ARG A 12 -10.46 -4.11 5.07
CA ARG A 12 -9.93 -2.78 4.71
C ARG A 12 -9.37 -2.72 3.28
N PHE A 13 -8.82 -3.84 2.79
CA PHE A 13 -8.29 -3.94 1.44
C PHE A 13 -9.40 -4.22 0.43
N ASP A 14 -10.45 -4.94 0.83
CA ASP A 14 -11.63 -5.17 -0.02
C ASP A 14 -12.34 -3.86 -0.37
N ASP A 15 -12.40 -2.91 0.56
CA ASP A 15 -12.96 -1.58 0.28
C ASP A 15 -12.10 -0.77 -0.70
N ILE A 16 -10.77 -0.88 -0.62
CA ILE A 16 -9.85 -0.30 -1.61
C ILE A 16 -10.08 -0.94 -2.99
N ILE A 17 -10.18 -2.27 -3.03
CA ILE A 17 -10.37 -3.04 -4.26
C ILE A 17 -11.65 -2.61 -5.01
N LYS A 18 -12.74 -2.31 -4.29
CA LYS A 18 -14.01 -1.83 -4.89
C LYS A 18 -13.87 -0.51 -5.63
N LEU A 19 -12.82 0.28 -5.37
CA LEU A 19 -12.57 1.57 -6.01
C LEU A 19 -11.80 1.45 -7.33
N ILE A 20 -11.34 0.24 -7.69
CA ILE A 20 -10.50 -0.03 -8.85
C ILE A 20 -11.37 -0.56 -10.01
N ASP A 21 -11.27 0.08 -11.17
CA ASP A 21 -11.83 -0.38 -12.44
C ASP A 21 -10.75 -1.14 -13.23
N PRO A 22 -10.73 -2.50 -13.21
CA PRO A 22 -9.68 -3.28 -13.85
C PRO A 22 -9.68 -3.17 -15.38
N LYS A 23 -10.67 -2.52 -16.00
CA LYS A 23 -10.65 -2.21 -17.45
C LYS A 23 -9.83 -0.95 -17.75
N LYS A 24 -9.69 -0.04 -16.79
CA LYS A 24 -8.98 1.25 -16.96
C LYS A 24 -7.65 1.27 -16.23
N GLU A 25 -7.57 0.65 -15.05
CA GLU A 25 -6.41 0.71 -14.17
C GLU A 25 -5.60 -0.59 -14.33
N LYS A 26 -4.70 -0.61 -15.32
CA LYS A 26 -3.91 -1.79 -15.68
C LYS A 26 -2.56 -1.89 -14.98
N PHE A 27 -2.08 -0.78 -14.41
CA PHE A 27 -0.82 -0.69 -13.69
C PHE A 27 -1.05 -0.05 -12.33
N ILE A 28 -0.89 -0.85 -11.28
CA ILE A 28 -1.10 -0.43 -9.88
C ILE A 28 0.20 -0.59 -9.12
N THR A 29 0.56 0.46 -8.38
CA THR A 29 1.63 0.43 -7.39
C THR A 29 1.05 0.54 -6.00
N GLU A 30 1.40 -0.39 -5.12
CA GLU A 30 1.01 -0.35 -3.71
C GLU A 30 2.23 -0.01 -2.85
N LEU A 31 2.15 1.11 -2.13
CA LEU A 31 3.20 1.62 -1.27
C LEU A 31 3.01 1.10 0.16
N CYS A 32 4.10 0.63 0.78
CA CYS A 32 4.09 0.05 2.12
C CYS A 32 3.06 -1.10 2.25
N TYR A 33 2.99 -1.97 1.23
CA TYR A 33 1.90 -2.93 1.06
C TYR A 33 1.71 -3.89 2.25
N GLY A 34 2.80 -4.33 2.89
CA GLY A 34 2.80 -5.23 4.04
C GLY A 34 2.27 -6.66 3.81
N ASP A 35 1.22 -6.85 3.01
CA ASP A 35 0.60 -8.12 2.63
C ASP A 35 0.18 -8.12 1.14
N VAL A 36 -0.08 -9.29 0.57
CA VAL A 36 -0.30 -9.51 -0.88
C VAL A 36 -1.77 -9.59 -1.28
N HIS A 37 -2.71 -9.19 -0.41
CA HIS A 37 -4.15 -9.32 -0.67
C HIS A 37 -4.60 -8.55 -1.93
N ILE A 38 -4.18 -7.29 -2.08
CA ILE A 38 -4.45 -6.50 -3.30
C ILE A 38 -3.74 -7.11 -4.51
N ALA A 39 -2.52 -7.63 -4.35
CA ALA A 39 -1.77 -8.30 -5.41
C ALA A 39 -2.48 -9.55 -5.94
N GLU A 40 -3.06 -10.35 -5.05
CA GLU A 40 -3.86 -11.53 -5.38
C GLU A 40 -5.08 -11.15 -6.21
N TRP A 41 -5.81 -10.10 -5.80
CA TRP A 41 -6.93 -9.58 -6.60
C TRP A 41 -6.47 -9.04 -7.96
N CYS A 42 -5.36 -8.30 -8.02
CA CYS A 42 -4.83 -7.76 -9.27
C CYS A 42 -4.49 -8.88 -10.26
N LYS A 43 -3.82 -9.94 -9.79
CA LYS A 43 -3.48 -11.11 -10.60
C LYS A 43 -4.74 -11.81 -11.14
N ALA A 44 -5.77 -11.99 -10.31
CA ALA A 44 -7.03 -12.59 -10.74
C ALA A 44 -7.76 -11.74 -11.80
N ASN A 45 -7.52 -10.42 -11.83
CA ASN A 45 -8.19 -9.47 -12.73
C ASN A 45 -7.30 -8.98 -13.88
N SER A 46 -6.15 -9.63 -14.12
CA SER A 46 -5.20 -9.23 -15.18
C SER A 46 -4.80 -7.75 -15.08
N VAL A 47 -4.47 -7.31 -13.87
CA VAL A 47 -3.91 -6.01 -13.52
C VAL A 47 -2.46 -6.22 -13.08
N ASN A 48 -1.54 -5.43 -13.63
CA ASN A 48 -0.13 -5.47 -13.25
C ASN A 48 0.04 -4.75 -11.91
N TRP A 49 0.40 -5.50 -10.88
CA TRP A 49 0.65 -4.98 -9.55
C TRP A 49 2.15 -4.94 -9.26
N THR A 50 2.62 -3.85 -8.65
CA THR A 50 3.97 -3.72 -8.09
C THR A 50 3.88 -3.27 -6.64
N GLY A 51 4.38 -4.07 -5.71
CA GLY A 51 4.49 -3.68 -4.31
C GLY A 51 5.83 -3.03 -4.00
N ILE A 52 5.82 -1.93 -3.27
CA ILE A 52 7.04 -1.30 -2.74
C ILE A 52 7.00 -1.32 -1.21
N ASP A 53 8.02 -1.86 -0.57
CA ASP A 53 8.16 -1.86 0.89
C ASP A 53 9.63 -1.78 1.29
N ILE A 54 9.93 -1.17 2.44
CA ILE A 54 11.30 -1.10 2.97
C ILE A 54 11.71 -2.42 3.64
N ASN A 55 10.74 -3.23 4.05
CA ASN A 55 10.97 -4.49 4.76
C ASN A 55 11.20 -5.64 3.76
N GLN A 56 12.47 -6.02 3.63
CA GLN A 56 12.91 -7.12 2.77
C GLN A 56 12.15 -8.44 3.01
N LYS A 57 11.63 -8.70 4.22
CA LYS A 57 10.85 -9.92 4.50
C LYS A 57 9.53 -9.95 3.73
N PHE A 58 8.82 -8.82 3.66
CA PHE A 58 7.59 -8.72 2.87
C PHE A 58 7.90 -8.85 1.38
N VAL A 59 8.98 -8.23 0.91
CA VAL A 59 9.44 -8.31 -0.49
C VAL A 59 9.75 -9.76 -0.88
N ASN A 60 10.53 -10.46 -0.07
CA ASN A 60 10.85 -11.86 -0.32
C ASN A 60 9.61 -12.75 -0.31
N PHE A 61 8.65 -12.47 0.57
CA PHE A 61 7.38 -13.20 0.63
C PHE A 61 6.54 -12.99 -0.65
N ALA A 62 6.38 -11.74 -1.11
CA ALA A 62 5.65 -11.42 -2.33
C ALA A 62 6.30 -12.03 -3.58
N ILE A 63 7.63 -11.93 -3.70
CA ILE A 63 8.38 -12.55 -4.81
C ILE A 63 8.21 -14.07 -4.80
N LYS A 64 8.30 -14.72 -3.63
CA LYS A 64 8.08 -16.17 -3.51
C LYS A 64 6.67 -16.60 -3.93
N LYS A 65 5.68 -15.71 -3.79
CA LYS A 65 4.30 -15.90 -4.26
C LYS A 65 4.10 -15.59 -5.75
N GLY A 66 5.15 -15.12 -6.43
CA GLY A 66 5.14 -14.81 -7.86
C GLY A 66 4.59 -13.42 -8.17
N PHE A 67 4.68 -12.47 -7.25
CA PHE A 67 4.33 -11.07 -7.46
C PHE A 67 5.56 -10.20 -7.69
N ASN A 68 5.39 -9.07 -8.38
CA ASN A 68 6.45 -8.07 -8.52
C ASN A 68 6.54 -7.23 -7.24
N ALA A 69 7.69 -7.24 -6.56
CA ALA A 69 7.91 -6.43 -5.37
C ALA A 69 9.33 -5.87 -5.32
N ILE A 70 9.45 -4.65 -4.82
CA ILE A 70 10.70 -3.88 -4.78
C ILE A 70 11.00 -3.49 -3.33
N CYS A 71 12.23 -3.77 -2.88
CA CYS A 71 12.72 -3.31 -1.59
C CYS A 71 13.31 -1.90 -1.74
N LEU A 72 12.63 -0.88 -1.20
CA LEU A 72 12.99 0.53 -1.40
C LEU A 72 12.62 1.39 -0.20
N ASP A 73 13.48 2.36 0.12
CA ASP A 73 13.20 3.39 1.11
C ASP A 73 12.54 4.59 0.42
N LEU A 74 11.20 4.63 0.45
CA LEU A 74 10.38 5.66 -0.19
C LEU A 74 10.74 7.10 0.22
N LYS A 75 11.40 7.30 1.38
CA LYS A 75 11.83 8.64 1.83
C LYS A 75 13.02 9.18 1.06
N LYS A 76 13.82 8.31 0.46
CA LYS A 76 15.04 8.66 -0.28
C LYS A 76 14.77 8.89 -1.77
N GLU A 77 13.60 8.50 -2.25
CA GLU A 77 13.26 8.60 -3.66
C GLU A 77 12.88 10.04 -4.05
N SER A 78 13.43 10.48 -5.18
CA SER A 78 13.13 11.78 -5.77
C SER A 78 11.87 11.77 -6.64
N ALA A 79 11.54 10.62 -7.26
CA ALA A 79 10.37 10.43 -8.09
C ALA A 79 9.94 8.95 -8.13
N PHE A 80 8.67 8.72 -8.48
CA PHE A 80 8.13 7.38 -8.74
C PHE A 80 7.90 7.18 -10.25
N PRO A 81 8.00 5.94 -10.76
CA PRO A 81 7.66 5.64 -12.15
C PRO A 81 6.19 5.94 -12.44
N ALA A 82 5.90 6.37 -13.67
CA ALA A 82 4.53 6.66 -14.09
C ALA A 82 3.65 5.40 -14.08
N VAL A 83 2.52 5.45 -13.37
CA VAL A 83 1.54 4.35 -13.25
C VAL A 83 0.10 4.86 -13.31
N ASN A 84 -0.89 3.98 -13.47
CA ASN A 84 -2.29 4.43 -13.47
C ASN A 84 -2.72 4.82 -12.06
N THR A 85 -2.50 3.91 -11.11
CA THR A 85 -3.04 4.02 -9.76
C THR A 85 -1.98 3.73 -8.73
N VAL A 86 -1.88 4.60 -7.73
CA VAL A 86 -1.09 4.38 -6.53
C VAL A 86 -2.01 4.17 -5.33
N ILE A 87 -1.71 3.17 -4.52
CA ILE A 87 -2.43 2.84 -3.29
C ILE A 87 -1.49 3.02 -2.11
N ILE A 88 -1.96 3.67 -1.05
CA ILE A 88 -1.31 3.66 0.26
C ILE A 88 -2.36 3.45 1.36
N ALA A 89 -2.10 2.49 2.24
CA ALA A 89 -3.05 2.11 3.28
C ALA A 89 -2.38 1.93 4.65
N GLY A 90 -2.88 2.64 5.65
CA GLY A 90 -2.45 2.54 7.05
C GLY A 90 -0.96 2.81 7.27
N SER A 91 -0.35 3.66 6.45
CA SER A 91 1.11 3.82 6.37
C SER A 91 1.58 5.28 6.27
N LEU A 92 0.67 6.25 6.11
CA LEU A 92 1.04 7.67 6.02
C LEU A 92 1.75 8.20 7.27
N TYR A 93 1.57 7.55 8.43
CA TYR A 93 2.25 7.92 9.67
C TYR A 93 3.78 7.87 9.60
N HIS A 94 4.34 7.08 8.68
CA HIS A 94 5.79 7.04 8.44
C HIS A 94 6.33 8.35 7.84
N PHE A 95 5.46 9.21 7.29
CA PHE A 95 5.84 10.37 6.48
C PHE A 95 5.45 11.72 7.12
N HIS A 96 5.09 11.80 8.41
CA HIS A 96 4.60 13.04 9.06
C HIS A 96 5.47 14.29 8.82
N GLY A 97 6.80 14.16 8.75
CA GLY A 97 7.71 15.30 8.53
C GLY A 97 7.88 15.73 7.07
N MET A 98 7.31 14.99 6.12
CA MET A 98 7.47 15.23 4.68
C MET A 98 6.20 14.87 3.88
N LEU A 99 5.04 14.87 4.54
CA LEU A 99 3.81 14.30 3.99
C LEU A 99 3.40 15.00 2.70
N ASP A 100 3.44 16.34 2.68
CA ASP A 100 3.06 17.14 1.51
C ASP A 100 3.98 16.85 0.32
N GLU A 101 5.29 16.85 0.55
CA GLU A 101 6.28 16.50 -0.48
C GLU A 101 6.07 15.09 -1.01
N PHE A 102 5.81 14.14 -0.11
CA PHE A 102 5.58 12.74 -0.45
C PHE A 102 4.30 12.55 -1.28
N LEU A 103 3.18 13.18 -0.88
CA LEU A 103 1.94 13.13 -1.64
C LEU A 103 2.08 13.79 -3.01
N LEU A 104 2.78 14.93 -3.10
CA LEU A 104 3.06 15.59 -4.37
C LEU A 104 3.87 14.69 -5.32
N LYS A 105 4.91 14.00 -4.82
CA LYS A 105 5.68 13.02 -5.61
C LYS A 105 4.78 11.91 -6.17
N ILE A 106 3.88 11.39 -5.34
CA ILE A 106 2.93 10.34 -5.77
C ILE A 106 1.97 10.88 -6.83
N MET A 107 1.35 12.03 -6.59
CA MET A 107 0.38 12.64 -7.50
C MET A 107 1.00 12.99 -8.86
N ASN A 108 2.29 13.32 -8.91
CA ASN A 108 3.01 13.55 -10.16
C ASN A 108 3.32 12.26 -10.94
N SER A 109 3.24 11.09 -10.29
CA SER A 109 3.54 9.78 -10.89
C SER A 109 2.30 8.98 -11.29
N CYS A 110 1.09 9.44 -10.93
CA CYS A 110 -0.12 8.66 -11.16
C CYS A 110 -1.32 9.49 -11.56
N SER A 111 -2.24 8.87 -12.31
CA SER A 111 -3.53 9.48 -12.65
C SER A 111 -4.56 9.40 -11.52
N ARG A 112 -4.36 8.48 -10.56
CA ARG A 112 -5.26 8.26 -9.43
C ARG A 112 -4.46 7.82 -8.20
N LEU A 113 -4.75 8.46 -7.09
CA LEU A 113 -4.21 8.11 -5.78
C LEU A 113 -5.36 7.66 -4.87
N ILE A 114 -5.24 6.46 -4.29
CA ILE A 114 -6.17 5.92 -3.29
C ILE A 114 -5.45 5.90 -1.95
N ILE A 115 -6.04 6.58 -0.95
CA ILE A 115 -5.52 6.67 0.42
C ILE A 115 -6.56 6.04 1.35
N SER A 116 -6.11 5.11 2.19
CA SER A 116 -6.95 4.51 3.23
C SER A 116 -6.22 4.51 4.57
N GLU A 117 -6.48 5.51 5.41
CA GLU A 117 -5.87 5.64 6.73
C GLU A 117 -6.91 5.46 7.85
N PRO A 118 -6.55 4.78 8.95
CA PRO A 118 -7.41 4.73 10.13
C PRO A 118 -7.47 6.11 10.81
N ILE A 119 -8.69 6.57 11.13
CA ILE A 119 -8.90 7.81 11.91
C ILE A 119 -8.41 7.63 13.36
N HIS A 120 -8.45 6.39 13.88
CA HIS A 120 -7.89 6.00 15.17
C HIS A 120 -6.96 4.79 14.96
N ASN A 121 -5.66 4.95 15.22
CA ASN A 121 -4.70 3.87 15.16
C ASN A 121 -4.24 3.45 16.56
N LEU A 122 -3.73 2.22 16.70
CA LEU A 122 -3.19 1.71 17.97
C LEU A 122 -2.04 2.58 18.50
N SER A 123 -1.27 3.23 17.63
CA SER A 123 -0.25 4.22 18.00
C SER A 123 -0.82 5.50 18.64
N ASN A 124 -2.11 5.79 18.49
CA ASN A 124 -2.83 6.85 19.20
C ASN A 124 -3.65 6.33 20.39
N SER A 125 -3.71 5.02 20.62
CA SER A 125 -4.44 4.46 21.77
C SER A 125 -3.52 4.42 23.00
N GLY A 126 -3.76 5.29 23.97
CA GLY A 126 -3.01 5.34 25.24
C GLY A 126 -3.34 4.19 26.19
N GLY A 127 -3.16 2.95 25.75
CA GLY A 127 -3.44 1.72 26.51
C GLY A 127 -2.22 0.80 26.65
N LEU A 128 -2.38 -0.32 27.35
CA LEU A 128 -1.29 -1.24 27.72
C LEU A 128 -0.51 -1.87 26.53
N ILE A 129 -1.09 -1.82 25.32
CA ILE A 129 -0.50 -2.34 24.07
C ILE A 129 -0.14 -1.18 23.10
N GLY A 130 -0.48 0.05 23.46
CA GLY A 130 -0.13 1.27 22.73
C GLY A 130 0.77 2.16 23.58
N ARG A 131 2.04 1.77 23.68
CA ARG A 131 3.18 2.62 24.05
C ARG A 131 4.44 2.07 23.40
#